data_AF-A0A0F5PYQ2-F1
#
_entry.id   AF-A0A0F5PYQ2-F1
#
_cell.length_a   1.000
_cell.length_b   1.000
_cell.length_c   1.000
_cell.angle_alpha   90.00
_cell.angle_beta   90.00
_cell.angle_gamma   90.00
#
_symmetry.space_group_name_H-M   'P 1'
#
loop_
_entity.id
_entity.type
_entity.pdbx_description
1 polymer ?
#
loop_
_entity_poly.entity_id
_entity_poly.type
_entity_poly.pdbx_seq_one_letter_code
_entity_poly.pdbx_strand_id
1 'polypeptide(L)'
;MEIHGRYGRPVLLAETGIEFDARPAWLRYVAAEVELARAKGVPMEGLCLYPVLNHFGWDSNRPCQNGLLELGGGAAGEPSTSRSLTNWHGCRRLTGVSVV
;
A
#
# COMPACT_ATOMS: atom_id res chain seq x y z
N MET A 1 7.88 19.41 -2.21
CA MET A 1 8.41 19.46 -0.83
C MET A 1 7.66 20.42 0.09
N GLU A 2 6.44 20.83 -0.29
CA GLU A 2 5.72 21.90 0.37
C GLU A 2 5.43 21.63 1.86
N ILE A 3 4.93 20.43 2.19
CA ILE A 3 4.57 20.08 3.57
C ILE A 3 5.79 20.10 4.51
N HIS A 4 6.85 19.36 4.20
CA HIS A 4 8.07 19.38 5.03
C HIS A 4 8.69 20.79 5.08
N GLY A 5 8.75 21.50 3.95
CA GLY A 5 9.29 22.86 3.92
C GLY A 5 8.49 23.85 4.77
N ARG A 6 7.17 23.67 4.85
CA ARG A 6 6.28 24.52 5.66
C ARG A 6 6.35 24.20 7.15
N TYR A 7 6.43 22.93 7.52
CA TYR A 7 6.27 22.50 8.91
C TYR A 7 7.57 22.06 9.60
N GLY A 8 8.62 21.72 8.85
CA GLY A 8 9.90 21.26 9.40
C GLY A 8 9.82 19.97 10.21
N ARG A 9 8.77 19.16 10.00
CA ARG A 9 8.51 17.92 10.76
C ARG A 9 8.74 16.69 9.89
N PRO A 10 9.16 15.55 10.49
CA PRO A 10 9.13 14.24 9.82
C PRO A 10 7.77 13.93 9.21
N VAL A 11 7.78 13.22 8.08
CA VAL A 11 6.60 12.94 7.27
C VAL A 11 6.37 11.43 7.18
N LEU A 12 5.13 11.01 7.40
CA LEU A 12 4.65 9.65 7.14
C LEU A 12 3.63 9.71 6.00
N LEU A 13 3.80 8.88 4.97
CA LEU A 13 2.72 8.67 4.00
C LEU A 13 1.71 7.71 4.62
N ALA A 14 0.70 8.27 5.29
CA ALA A 14 -0.23 7.52 6.13
C ALA A 14 -1.16 6.57 5.36
N GLU A 15 -1.44 6.88 4.09
CA GLU A 15 -2.28 6.04 3.23
C GLU A 15 -1.83 6.16 1.77
N THR A 16 -1.75 5.03 1.09
CA THR A 16 -1.60 4.93 -0.37
C THR A 16 -2.20 3.63 -0.86
N GLY A 17 -2.72 3.62 -2.08
CA GLY A 17 -3.30 2.42 -2.69
C GLY A 17 -3.86 2.72 -4.07
N ILE A 18 -4.09 1.67 -4.84
CA ILE A 18 -4.81 1.69 -6.11
C ILE A 18 -5.59 0.38 -6.24
N GLU A 19 -6.52 0.29 -7.17
CA GLU A 19 -7.28 -0.94 -7.41
C GLU A 19 -6.67 -1.81 -8.52
N PHE A 20 -7.08 -3.08 -8.51
CA PHE A 20 -6.85 -4.08 -9.56
C PHE A 20 -5.37 -4.35 -9.85
N ASP A 21 -5.05 -4.68 -11.10
CA ASP A 21 -3.74 -5.16 -11.53
C ASP A 21 -2.64 -4.09 -11.43
N ALA A 22 -3.01 -2.83 -11.25
CA ALA A 22 -2.06 -1.74 -11.06
C ALA A 22 -1.38 -1.77 -9.67
N ARG A 23 -1.95 -2.49 -8.68
CA ARG A 23 -1.47 -2.54 -7.28
C ARG A 23 0.05 -2.72 -7.14
N PRO A 24 0.68 -3.73 -7.77
CA PRO A 24 2.12 -3.95 -7.59
C PRO A 24 2.98 -2.85 -8.22
N ALA A 25 2.57 -2.32 -9.37
CA ALA A 25 3.30 -1.25 -10.05
C ALA A 25 3.19 0.07 -9.28
N TRP A 26 2.00 0.37 -8.78
CA TRP A 26 1.74 1.55 -7.94
C TRP A 26 2.59 1.55 -6.67
N LEU A 27 2.62 0.45 -5.92
CA LEU A 27 3.41 0.40 -4.68
C LEU A 27 4.91 0.59 -4.95
N ARG A 28 5.44 0.00 -6.04
CA ARG A 28 6.84 0.23 -6.46
C ARG A 28 7.11 1.70 -6.81
N TYR A 29 6.19 2.32 -7.55
CA TYR A 29 6.27 3.73 -7.90
C TYR A 29 6.27 4.61 -6.65
N VAL A 30 5.31 4.44 -5.75
CA VAL A 30 5.20 5.24 -4.53
C VAL A 30 6.42 5.05 -3.62
N ALA A 31 6.90 3.81 -3.48
CA ALA A 31 8.13 3.56 -2.74
C ALA A 31 9.34 4.30 -3.35
N ALA A 32 9.46 4.32 -4.67
CA ALA A 32 10.53 5.06 -5.35
C ALA A 32 10.41 6.58 -5.09
N GLU A 33 9.20 7.14 -5.11
CA GLU A 33 8.97 8.55 -4.79
C GLU A 33 9.30 8.90 -3.33
N VAL A 34 9.02 7.98 -2.39
CA VAL A 34 9.42 8.14 -0.98
C VAL A 34 10.95 8.17 -0.85
N GLU A 35 11.66 7.28 -1.53
CA GLU A 35 13.12 7.29 -1.55
C GLU A 35 13.69 8.55 -2.23
N LEU A 36 13.07 9.05 -3.30
CA LEU A 36 13.44 10.31 -3.93
C LEU A 36 13.23 11.51 -2.99
N ALA A 37 12.15 11.51 -2.20
CA ALA A 37 11.92 12.55 -1.19
C ALA A 37 12.99 12.52 -0.08
N ARG A 38 13.37 11.32 0.39
CA ARG A 38 14.47 11.12 1.34
C ARG A 38 15.79 11.64 0.78
N ALA A 39 16.12 11.27 -0.46
CA ALA A 39 17.35 11.71 -1.14
C ALA A 39 17.45 13.24 -1.27
N LYS A 40 16.30 13.93 -1.31
CA LYS A 40 16.22 15.40 -1.37
C LYS A 40 16.08 16.06 0.01
N GLY A 41 16.26 15.32 1.10
CA GLY A 41 16.35 15.86 2.48
C GLY A 41 15.04 15.91 3.25
N VAL A 42 13.96 15.26 2.80
CA VAL A 42 12.76 15.10 3.62
C VAL A 42 12.91 13.90 4.55
N PRO A 43 12.75 14.06 5.88
CA PRO A 43 12.76 12.96 6.82
C PRO A 43 11.46 12.14 6.70
N MET A 44 11.40 11.26 5.71
CA MET A 44 10.30 10.30 5.53
C MET A 44 10.48 9.14 6.53
N GLU A 45 9.50 8.95 7.40
CA GLU A 45 9.48 7.88 8.42
C GLU A 45 8.96 6.56 7.86
N GLY A 46 8.21 6.61 6.76
CA GLY A 46 7.67 5.42 6.13
C GLY A 46 6.53 5.71 5.16
N LEU A 47 5.93 4.62 4.70
CA LEU A 47 4.69 4.63 3.93
C LEU A 47 3.76 3.52 4.41
N CYS A 48 2.46 3.75 4.25
CA CYS A 48 1.41 2.84 4.63
C CYS A 48 0.52 2.49 3.44
N LEU A 49 0.49 1.21 3.09
CA LEU A 49 -0.47 0.67 2.13
C LEU A 49 -1.80 0.50 2.84
N TYR A 50 -2.85 1.15 2.32
CA TYR A 50 -4.22 0.99 2.80
C TYR A 50 -5.15 0.59 1.65
N PRO A 51 -5.98 -0.44 1.82
CA PRO A 51 -6.04 -1.35 2.97
C PRO A 51 -5.09 -2.56 2.83
N VAL A 52 -4.82 -3.26 3.93
CA VAL A 52 -4.20 -4.59 3.89
C VAL A 52 -5.11 -5.64 3.24
N LEU A 53 -6.43 -5.56 3.48
CA LEU A 53 -7.46 -6.47 2.95
C LEU A 53 -8.41 -5.75 2.00
N ASN A 54 -8.85 -6.41 0.93
CA ASN A 54 -9.97 -5.92 0.13
C ASN A 54 -11.17 -5.57 1.03
N HIS A 55 -11.85 -4.48 0.71
CA HIS A 55 -12.99 -3.97 1.47
C HIS A 55 -14.16 -3.64 0.55
N PHE A 56 -15.31 -3.30 1.13
CA PHE A 56 -16.43 -2.74 0.39
C PHE A 56 -16.39 -1.22 0.46
N GLY A 57 -16.57 -0.56 -0.69
CA GLY A 57 -16.59 0.90 -0.76
C GLY A 57 -17.74 1.48 0.04
N TRP A 58 -17.47 2.58 0.75
CA TRP A 58 -18.40 3.23 1.67
C TRP A 58 -19.75 3.60 1.02
N ASP A 59 -19.73 4.17 -0.19
CA ASP A 59 -20.94 4.71 -0.83
C ASP A 59 -21.79 3.65 -1.54
N SER A 60 -21.14 2.66 -2.15
CA SER A 60 -21.79 1.72 -3.08
C SER A 60 -21.77 0.28 -2.60
N ASN A 61 -21.12 0.01 -1.46
CA ASN A 61 -20.78 -1.33 -0.99
C ASN A 61 -20.14 -2.19 -2.10
N ARG A 62 -19.48 -1.55 -3.07
CA ARG A 62 -18.82 -2.22 -4.18
C ARG A 62 -17.58 -2.93 -3.65
N PRO A 63 -17.28 -4.17 -4.09
CA PRO A 63 -16.00 -4.79 -3.82
C PRO A 63 -14.86 -3.91 -4.37
N CYS A 64 -14.03 -3.40 -3.46
CA CYS A 64 -12.82 -2.67 -3.78
C CYS A 64 -11.64 -3.64 -3.77
N GLN A 65 -11.08 -3.89 -4.95
CA GLN A 65 -9.90 -4.74 -5.11
C GLN A 65 -8.64 -3.89 -4.97
N ASN A 66 -8.41 -3.31 -3.79
CA ASN A 66 -7.24 -2.48 -3.46
C ASN A 66 -6.32 -3.08 -2.39
N GLY A 67 -6.73 -4.20 -1.77
CA GLY A 67 -5.96 -4.87 -0.74
C GLY A 67 -4.70 -5.55 -1.26
N LEU A 68 -3.72 -5.66 -0.36
CA LEU A 68 -2.61 -6.60 -0.54
C LEU A 68 -3.12 -8.05 -0.56
N LEU A 69 -4.11 -8.31 0.29
CA LEU A 69 -4.71 -9.61 0.54
C LEU A 69 -6.19 -9.59 0.15
N GLU A 70 -6.65 -10.72 -0.36
CA GLU A 70 -8.06 -10.95 -0.66
C GLU A 70 -8.61 -11.97 0.33
N LEU A 71 -9.77 -11.68 0.92
CA LEU A 71 -10.44 -12.63 1.78
C LEU A 71 -11.03 -13.72 0.87
N GLY A 72 -10.48 -14.93 0.93
CA GLY A 72 -10.98 -16.05 0.14
C GLY A 72 -12.34 -16.50 0.67
N GLY A 73 -13.41 -16.14 -0.04
CA GLY A 73 -14.75 -16.69 0.19
C GLY A 73 -14.87 -18.04 -0.52
N GLY A 74 -14.78 -19.13 0.23
CA GLY A 74 -15.43 -20.36 -0.20
C GLY A 74 -16.94 -20.18 -0.03
N ALA A 75 -17.75 -20.64 -1.00
CA ALA A 75 -19.07 -21.12 -0.64
C ALA A 75 -18.89 -22.14 0.49
N ALA A 76 -19.81 -22.20 1.46
CA ALA A 76 -19.70 -23.09 2.63
C ALA A 76 -19.30 -24.51 2.21
N GLY A 77 -18.01 -24.86 2.34
CA GLY A 77 -17.47 -26.17 1.96
C GLY A 77 -16.20 -26.20 1.08
N GLU A 78 -15.77 -25.11 0.43
CA GLU A 78 -14.53 -25.14 -0.38
C GLU A 78 -13.34 -24.46 0.32
N PRO A 79 -12.13 -25.08 0.31
CA PRO A 79 -10.94 -24.48 0.88
C PRO A 79 -10.56 -23.21 0.10
N SER A 80 -10.51 -22.08 0.81
CA SER A 80 -10.18 -20.78 0.25
C SER A 80 -8.72 -20.75 -0.22
N THR A 81 -8.52 -20.73 -1.54
CA THR A 81 -7.21 -20.44 -2.12
C THR A 81 -6.98 -18.93 -2.01
N SER A 82 -6.22 -18.52 -1.00
CA SER A 82 -5.71 -17.15 -0.93
C SER A 82 -4.82 -16.91 -2.14
N ARG A 83 -5.30 -16.13 -3.12
CA ARG A 83 -4.47 -15.70 -4.24
C ARG A 83 -3.64 -14.52 -3.77
N SER A 84 -2.58 -14.82 -3.02
CA SER A 84 -1.60 -13.83 -2.62
C SER A 84 -0.95 -13.25 -3.87
N LEU A 85 -0.86 -11.92 -3.96
CA LEU A 85 0.01 -11.23 -4.91
C LEU A 85 1.49 -11.44 -4.50
N THR A 86 1.97 -12.70 -4.43
CA THR A 86 3.28 -13.04 -3.85
C THR A 86 4.47 -12.78 -4.77
N ASN A 87 4.32 -12.02 -5.87
CA ASN A 87 5.46 -11.63 -6.71
C ASN A 87 6.27 -10.46 -6.10
N TRP A 88 6.44 -10.46 -4.77
CA TRP A 88 7.06 -9.41 -3.96
C TRP A 88 8.57 -9.61 -3.73
N HIS A 89 9.23 -10.41 -4.58
CA HIS A 89 10.61 -10.89 -4.37
C HIS A 89 11.70 -9.79 -4.49
N GLY A 90 11.34 -8.56 -4.91
CA GLY A 90 12.31 -7.47 -5.14
C GLY A 90 12.48 -6.46 -4.00
N CYS A 91 11.66 -6.51 -2.95
CA CYS A 91 11.55 -5.41 -1.97
C CYS A 91 12.23 -5.72 -0.62
N ARG A 92 13.52 -6.10 -0.64
CA ARG A 92 14.30 -6.32 0.60
C ARG A 92 14.97 -5.06 1.17
N ARG A 93 14.69 -3.87 0.61
CA ARG A 93 15.44 -2.64 0.93
C ARG A 93 14.62 -1.45 1.41
N LEU A 94 13.32 -1.62 1.66
CA LEU A 94 12.50 -0.58 2.29
C LEU A 94 12.38 -0.89 3.79
N THR A 95 13.29 -0.35 4.60
CA THR A 95 13.04 -0.23 6.04
C THR A 95 11.93 0.82 6.24
N GLY A 96 10.86 0.48 6.97
CA GLY A 96 9.79 1.43 7.33
C GLY A 96 8.48 1.37 6.51
N VAL A 97 8.19 0.27 5.81
CA VAL A 97 6.84 0.04 5.26
C VAL A 97 5.97 -0.57 6.36
N SER A 98 4.97 0.17 6.81
CA SER A 98 3.88 -0.38 7.62
C SER A 98 2.74 -0.78 6.68
N VAL A 99 2.09 -1.91 6.92
CA VAL A 99 0.89 -2.32 6.20
C VAL A 99 -0.24 -2.31 7.21
N VAL A 100 -1.29 -1.54 6.97
CA VAL A 100 -2.44 -1.38 7.88
C VAL A 100 -3.72 -1.84 7.20
#